data_AF-A0A0H4I4I3-F1
#
_entry.id   AF-A0A0H4I4I3-F1
#
_cell.length_a   1.000
_cell.length_b   1.000
_cell.length_c   1.000
_cell.angle_alpha   90.00
_cell.angle_beta   90.00
_cell.angle_gamma   90.00
#
_symmetry.space_group_name_H-M   'P 1'
#
loop_
_entity.id
_entity.type
_entity.pdbx_description
1 polymer ?
#
loop_
_entity_poly.entity_id
_entity_poly.type
_entity_poly.pdbx_seq_one_letter_code
_entity_poly.pdbx_strand_id
1 'polypeptide(L)'
;MFVKKISAAVLMAATLTFAGCASVGQDFATHNVDQITVNETTRSEVQALFGEPWRTGMKDGKRTWTYGKYRWSAFGDDKTEDLIITFDGNGVVQSYNYNATQ
;
A
#
# COMPACT_ATOMS: atom_id res chain seq x y z
N MET A 1 36.09 -5.43 41.45
CA MET A 1 35.07 -5.86 40.47
C MET A 1 35.37 -5.19 39.14
N PHE A 2 35.66 -6.00 38.12
CA PHE A 2 36.11 -5.57 36.79
C PHE A 2 35.06 -4.69 36.11
N VAL A 3 35.26 -3.37 36.12
CA VAL A 3 34.59 -2.51 35.13
C VAL A 3 35.35 -2.75 33.83
N LYS A 4 34.94 -3.80 33.12
CA LYS A 4 35.45 -4.18 31.79
C LYS A 4 35.45 -2.90 30.96
N LYS A 5 36.62 -2.49 30.45
CA LYS A 5 36.73 -1.38 29.50
C LYS A 5 35.95 -1.79 28.26
N ILE A 6 34.67 -1.44 28.22
CA ILE A 6 33.83 -1.63 27.05
C ILE A 6 34.35 -0.60 26.06
N SER A 7 35.26 -1.05 25.21
CA SER A 7 35.88 -0.23 24.15
C SER A 7 34.78 0.51 23.39
N ALA A 8 34.97 1.80 23.11
CA ALA A 8 34.02 2.60 22.35
C ALA A 8 33.59 1.94 21.01
N ALA A 9 34.45 1.06 20.46
CA ALA A 9 34.15 0.18 19.33
C ALA A 9 32.92 -0.74 19.54
N VAL A 10 32.65 -1.20 20.76
CA VAL A 10 31.50 -2.06 21.09
C VAL A 10 30.20 -1.24 21.12
N LEU A 11 30.24 0.03 21.57
CA LEU A 11 29.09 0.92 21.48
C LEU A 11 28.80 1.34 20.02
N MET A 12 29.83 1.48 19.19
CA MET A 12 29.69 1.88 17.79
C MET A 12 29.25 0.74 16.86
N ALA A 13 29.45 -0.51 17.26
CA ALA A 13 28.98 -1.69 16.53
C ALA A 13 27.48 -1.98 16.76
N ALA A 14 26.88 -1.49 17.86
CA ALA A 14 25.49 -1.76 18.20
C ALA A 14 24.48 -0.94 17.37
N THR A 15 24.89 0.17 16.75
CA THR A 15 24.00 1.06 15.99
C THR A 15 23.74 0.63 14.54
N LEU A 16 24.45 -0.39 14.04
CA LEU A 16 24.35 -0.84 12.64
C LEU A 16 23.24 -1.86 12.35
N THR A 17 22.41 -2.22 13.34
CA THR A 17 21.42 -3.31 13.17
C THR A 17 19.99 -2.86 12.84
N PHE A 18 19.72 -1.55 12.78
CA PHE A 18 18.41 -1.05 12.34
C PHE A 18 18.34 -0.86 10.81
N ALA A 19 18.54 -1.94 10.05
CA ALA A 19 18.02 -2.02 8.69
C ALA A 19 16.53 -2.38 8.76
N GLY A 20 15.71 -1.43 9.21
CA GLY A 20 14.26 -1.60 9.30
C GLY A 20 13.65 -1.64 7.91
N CYS A 21 13.08 -2.78 7.52
CA CYS A 21 12.21 -2.86 6.36
C CYS A 21 10.91 -2.11 6.70
N ALA A 22 10.77 -0.87 6.22
CA ALA A 22 9.56 -0.08 6.40
C ALA A 22 8.62 -0.32 5.21
N SER A 23 7.56 -1.10 5.41
CA SER A 23 6.46 -1.18 4.45
C SER A 23 5.52 0.01 4.68
N VAL A 24 5.32 0.85 3.66
CA VAL A 24 4.35 1.96 3.71
C VAL A 24 3.17 1.60 2.83
N GLY A 25 1.97 1.54 3.43
CA GLY A 25 0.74 1.17 2.73
C GLY A 25 0.07 -0.03 3.35
N GLN A 26 -1.19 -0.25 2.98
CA GLN A 26 -1.98 -1.38 3.45
C GLN A 26 -1.96 -2.45 2.36
N ASP A 27 -1.61 -3.69 2.73
CA ASP A 27 -1.77 -4.82 1.83
C ASP A 27 -3.24 -4.92 1.43
N PHE A 28 -3.52 -4.81 0.13
CA PHE A 28 -4.84 -5.07 -0.44
C PHE A 28 -4.77 -6.35 -1.27
N ALA A 29 -5.91 -7.01 -1.42
CA ALA A 29 -6.03 -8.24 -2.20
C ALA A 29 -5.90 -7.93 -3.70
N THR A 30 -4.68 -7.71 -4.21
CA THR A 30 -4.40 -7.39 -5.61
C THR A 30 -4.91 -8.45 -6.59
N HIS A 31 -5.04 -9.71 -6.13
CA HIS A 31 -5.65 -10.80 -6.87
C HIS A 31 -7.16 -10.67 -7.10
N ASN A 32 -7.85 -9.71 -6.46
CA ASN A 32 -9.28 -9.47 -6.66
C ASN A 32 -9.56 -8.38 -7.72
N VAL A 33 -8.53 -7.78 -8.33
CA VAL A 33 -8.69 -6.69 -9.31
C VAL A 33 -9.51 -7.14 -10.53
N ASP A 34 -9.39 -8.40 -10.92
CA ASP A 34 -10.14 -9.03 -12.00
C ASP A 34 -11.64 -9.23 -11.69
N GLN A 35 -12.04 -9.15 -10.42
CA GLN A 35 -13.44 -9.25 -9.98
C GLN A 35 -14.19 -7.92 -10.10
N ILE A 36 -13.49 -6.81 -10.40
CA ILE A 36 -14.12 -5.51 -10.62
C ILE A 36 -14.81 -5.50 -11.98
N THR A 37 -16.13 -5.39 -11.99
CA THR A 37 -16.95 -5.22 -13.19
C THR A 37 -17.48 -3.79 -13.28
N VAL A 38 -17.09 -3.09 -14.34
CA VAL A 38 -17.49 -1.69 -14.59
C VAL A 38 -19.01 -1.62 -14.82
N ASN A 39 -19.65 -0.63 -14.21
CA ASN A 39 -21.10 -0.40 -14.15
C ASN A 39 -21.90 -1.47 -13.37
N GLU A 40 -21.25 -2.40 -12.67
CA GLU A 40 -21.91 -3.40 -11.84
C GLU A 40 -21.41 -3.37 -10.40
N THR A 41 -20.09 -3.46 -10.19
CA THR A 41 -19.52 -3.53 -8.86
C THR A 41 -19.81 -2.25 -8.08
N THR A 42 -20.38 -2.40 -6.89
CA THR A 42 -20.72 -1.33 -5.97
C THR A 42 -19.53 -0.98 -5.07
N ARG A 43 -19.57 0.22 -4.51
CA ARG A 43 -18.58 0.66 -3.52
C ARG A 43 -18.48 -0.27 -2.31
N SER A 44 -19.60 -0.84 -1.85
CA SER A 44 -19.61 -1.83 -0.76
C SER A 44 -18.92 -3.13 -1.14
N GLU A 45 -19.10 -3.60 -2.38
CA GLU A 45 -18.40 -4.79 -2.87
C GLU A 45 -16.91 -4.54 -3.03
N VAL A 46 -16.51 -3.37 -3.55
CA VAL A 46 -15.10 -2.94 -3.57
C VAL A 46 -14.50 -2.97 -2.17
N GLN A 47 -15.20 -2.42 -1.17
CA GLN A 47 -14.74 -2.43 0.21
C GLN A 47 -14.65 -3.85 0.79
N ALA A 48 -15.56 -4.75 0.41
CA ALA A 48 -15.49 -6.17 0.80
C ALA A 48 -14.30 -6.89 0.15
N LEU A 49 -13.98 -6.57 -1.10
CA LEU A 49 -12.90 -7.19 -1.88
C LEU A 49 -11.51 -6.71 -1.45
N PHE A 50 -11.36 -5.41 -1.16
CA PHE A 50 -10.04 -4.78 -0.97
C PHE A 50 -9.85 -4.17 0.42
N GLY A 51 -10.90 -4.08 1.24
CA GLY A 51 -10.89 -3.39 2.52
C GLY A 51 -11.04 -1.86 2.37
N GLU A 52 -10.66 -1.16 3.43
CA GLU A 52 -10.66 0.31 3.45
C GLU A 52 -9.66 0.87 2.44
N PRO A 53 -10.04 1.88 1.64
CA PRO A 53 -9.11 2.54 0.75
C PRO A 53 -8.06 3.31 1.55
N TRP A 54 -6.82 3.33 1.06
CA TRP A 54 -5.79 4.14 1.68
C TRP A 54 -6.08 5.64 1.54
N ARG A 55 -6.57 6.05 0.37
CA ARG A 55 -6.97 7.44 0.12
C ARG A 55 -8.32 7.51 -0.56
N THR A 56 -9.14 8.45 -0.10
CA THR A 56 -10.37 8.84 -0.78
C THR A 56 -10.24 10.25 -1.32
N GLY A 57 -10.78 10.52 -2.50
CA GLY A 57 -10.78 11.85 -3.12
C GLY A 57 -11.98 12.06 -4.02
N MET A 58 -11.96 13.19 -4.73
CA MET A 58 -12.95 13.56 -5.74
C MET A 58 -12.22 13.98 -7.01
N LYS A 59 -12.64 13.46 -8.17
CA LYS A 59 -12.15 13.86 -9.50
C LYS A 59 -13.36 14.17 -10.37
N ASP A 60 -13.43 15.40 -10.91
CA ASP A 60 -14.53 15.85 -11.77
C ASP A 60 -15.93 15.63 -11.16
N GLY A 61 -16.05 15.86 -9.85
CA GLY A 61 -17.29 15.65 -9.09
C GLY A 61 -17.61 14.18 -8.75
N LYS A 62 -16.74 13.24 -9.11
CA LYS A 62 -16.90 11.80 -8.87
C LYS A 62 -16.01 11.32 -7.74
N ARG A 63 -16.50 10.38 -6.94
CA ARG A 63 -15.73 9.79 -5.84
C ARG A 63 -14.62 8.92 -6.41
N THR A 64 -13.42 9.04 -5.87
CA THR A 64 -12.28 8.22 -6.24
C THR A 64 -11.69 7.57 -4.99
N TRP A 65 -11.43 6.26 -5.06
CA TRP A 65 -10.71 5.50 -4.05
C TRP A 65 -9.37 5.04 -4.60
N THR A 66 -8.34 5.13 -3.78
CA THR A 66 -6.98 4.71 -4.12
C THR A 66 -6.52 3.67 -3.11
N TYR A 67 -6.14 2.52 -3.65
CA TYR A 67 -5.45 1.45 -2.97
C TYR A 67 -4.01 1.46 -3.49
N GLY A 68 -3.04 1.44 -2.59
CA GLY A 68 -1.65 1.54 -2.96
C GLY A 68 -0.81 0.72 -1.99
N LYS A 69 0.13 -0.03 -2.55
CA LYS A 69 1.09 -0.84 -1.81
C LYS A 69 2.48 -0.44 -2.27
N TYR A 70 3.19 0.26 -1.39
CA TYR A 70 4.59 0.62 -1.60
C TYR A 70 5.46 -0.26 -0.70
N ARG A 71 6.06 -1.30 -1.30
CA ARG A 71 7.07 -2.11 -0.60
C ARG A 71 8.45 -1.58 -0.97
N TRP A 72 9.02 -0.78 -0.08
CA TRP A 72 10.44 -0.45 -0.10
C TRP A 72 11.23 -1.60 0.52
N SER A 73 12.11 -2.20 -0.26
CA SER A 73 13.04 -3.23 0.21
C SER A 73 14.45 -2.65 0.20
N ALA A 74 15.14 -2.67 1.34
CA ALA A 74 16.55 -2.26 1.40
C ALA A 74 17.49 -3.19 0.59
N PHE A 75 16.99 -4.34 0.12
CA PHE A 75 17.78 -5.40 -0.53
C PHE A 75 17.09 -6.00 -1.78
N GLY A 76 16.12 -5.32 -2.39
CA GLY A 76 15.41 -5.82 -3.58
C GLY A 76 14.64 -4.73 -4.33
N ASP A 77 14.04 -5.08 -5.45
CA ASP A 77 13.33 -4.13 -6.32
C ASP A 77 12.12 -3.49 -5.63
N ASP A 78 11.94 -2.18 -5.85
CA ASP A 78 10.80 -1.42 -5.35
C ASP A 78 9.52 -1.89 -6.05
N LYS A 79 8.68 -2.63 -5.33
CA LYS A 79 7.37 -3.06 -5.85
C LYS A 79 6.31 -2.06 -5.47
N THR A 80 5.75 -1.42 -6.48
CA THR A 80 4.62 -0.51 -6.37
C THR A 80 3.42 -1.13 -7.06
N GLU A 81 2.33 -1.26 -6.31
CA GLU A 81 1.03 -1.65 -6.86
C GLU A 81 0.01 -0.59 -6.50
N ASP A 82 -0.60 0.04 -7.50
CA ASP A 82 -1.58 1.11 -7.34
C ASP A 82 -2.86 0.78 -8.10
N LEU A 83 -4.00 0.83 -7.39
CA LEU A 83 -5.34 0.66 -7.93
C LEU A 83 -6.17 1.90 -7.60
N ILE A 84 -6.61 2.60 -8.64
CA ILE A 84 -7.47 3.78 -8.54
C ILE A 84 -8.83 3.45 -9.13
N ILE A 85 -9.89 3.60 -8.33
CA ILE A 85 -11.27 3.30 -8.72
C ILE A 85 -12.08 4.60 -8.65
N THR A 86 -12.80 4.92 -9.71
CA THR A 86 -13.74 6.05 -9.77
C THR A 86 -15.16 5.51 -9.76
N PHE A 87 -16.00 6.06 -8.90
CA PHE A 87 -17.42 5.70 -8.79
C PHE A 87 -18.30 6.76 -9.44
N ASP A 88 -19.45 6.34 -9.94
CA ASP A 88 -20.52 7.24 -10.38
C ASP A 88 -21.28 7.87 -9.18
N GLY A 89 -22.33 8.64 -9.49
CA GLY A 89 -23.17 9.27 -8.47
C GLY A 89 -23.97 8.28 -7.60
N ASN A 90 -24.16 7.05 -8.07
CA ASN A 90 -24.86 5.99 -7.35
C ASN A 90 -23.91 5.14 -6.49
N GLY A 91 -22.59 5.36 -6.61
CA GLY A 91 -21.58 4.57 -5.92
C GLY A 91 -21.23 3.25 -6.61
N VAL A 92 -21.45 3.16 -7.92
CA VAL A 92 -21.06 2.02 -8.76
C VAL A 92 -19.75 2.35 -9.48
N VAL A 93 -18.89 1.35 -9.69
CA VAL A 93 -17.62 1.53 -10.39
C VAL A 93 -17.88 2.02 -11.81
N GLN A 94 -17.39 3.22 -12.11
CA GLN A 94 -17.45 3.80 -13.45
C GLN A 94 -16.18 3.53 -14.25
N SER A 95 -15.02 3.54 -13.58
CA SER A 95 -13.73 3.21 -14.18
C SER A 95 -12.71 2.83 -13.12
N TYR A 96 -11.70 2.07 -13.50
CA TYR A 96 -10.55 1.81 -12.64
C TYR A 96 -9.25 1.74 -13.45
N ASN A 97 -8.13 1.92 -12.77
CA ASN A 97 -6.80 1.79 -13.33
C ASN A 97 -5.91 1.08 -12.32
N TYR A 98 -5.29 -0.02 -12.75
CA TYR A 98 -4.36 -0.81 -11.96
C TYR A 98 -2.97 -0.77 -12.61
N ASN A 99 -1.95 -0.40 -11.85
CA ASN A 99 -0.55 -0.47 -12.25
C ASN A 99 0.23 -1.28 -11.24
N ALA A 100 1.11 -2.15 -11.73
CA ALA A 100 2.07 -2.89 -10.93
C ALA A 100 3.45 -2.84 -11.62
N THR A 101 4.47 -2.34 -10.92
CA THR A 101 5.87 -2.47 -11.37
C THR A 101 6.43 -3.82 -10.90
N GLN A 102 7.09 -4.53 -11.82
CA GLN A 102 7.71 -5.84 -11.56
C GLN A 102 9.10 -5.72 -10.98
#